data_AF-A0ABD0WCW5-F1
#
_entry.id   AF-A0ABD0WCW5-F1
#
_cell.length_a   1.000
_cell.length_b   1.000
_cell.length_c   1.000
_cell.angle_alpha   90.00
_cell.angle_beta   90.00
_cell.angle_gamma   90.00
#
_symmetry.space_group_name_H-M   'P 1'
#
loop_
_entity.id
_entity.type
_entity.pdbx_description
1 polymer ?
#
loop_
_entity_poly.entity_id
_entity_poly.type
_entity_poly.pdbx_seq_one_letter_code
_entity_poly.pdbx_strand_id
1 'polypeptide(L)'
;MASRLKVLRVFKALHRTRMDVFREDVRALTAARLKINEEFRKNRNETSEGNIIEMIKMAAGVEEFLRQDVVQAEHVAEDKIRLRPRASLLLENVPYCDTPRRQPSSNGAPKQSCSDATITRCE
;
A
#
# COMPACT_ATOMS: atom_id res chain seq x y z
N MET A 1 -18.32 16.53 -17.27
CA MET A 1 -18.96 15.41 -16.53
C MET A 1 -17.99 14.30 -16.11
N ALA A 2 -17.06 13.86 -16.97
CA ALA A 2 -16.12 12.78 -16.65
C ALA A 2 -15.11 13.11 -15.51
N SER A 3 -14.67 14.36 -15.39
CA SER A 3 -13.76 14.83 -14.35
C SER A 3 -14.35 14.69 -12.94
N ARG A 4 -15.59 15.13 -12.73
CA ARG A 4 -16.32 14.99 -11.45
C ARG A 4 -16.36 13.55 -10.93
N LEU A 5 -16.62 12.59 -11.82
CA LEU A 5 -16.67 11.18 -11.44
C LEU A 5 -15.30 10.67 -10.98
N LYS A 6 -14.22 11.07 -11.66
CA LYS A 6 -12.84 10.70 -11.28
C LYS A 6 -12.47 11.28 -9.92
N VAL A 7 -12.79 12.56 -9.66
CA VAL A 7 -12.56 13.21 -8.35
C VAL A 7 -13.26 12.43 -7.24
N LEU A 8 -14.55 12.10 -7.42
CA LEU A 8 -15.31 11.37 -6.40
C LEU A 8 -14.81 9.93 -6.18
N ARG A 9 -14.28 9.28 -7.23
CA ARG A 9 -13.66 7.96 -7.10
C ARG A 9 -12.42 8.02 -6.21
N VAL A 10 -11.50 8.94 -6.49
CA VAL A 10 -10.26 9.08 -5.70
C VAL A 10 -10.57 9.52 -4.27
N PHE A 11 -11.52 10.45 -4.08
CA PHE A 11 -11.99 10.84 -2.75
C PHE A 11 -12.49 9.64 -1.94
N LYS A 12 -13.34 8.79 -2.55
CA LYS A 12 -13.82 7.56 -1.90
C LYS A 12 -12.70 6.55 -1.65
N ALA A 13 -11.74 6.43 -2.57
CA ALA A 13 -10.60 5.53 -2.41
C ALA A 13 -9.75 5.94 -1.19
N LEU A 14 -9.33 7.21 -1.09
CA LEU A 14 -8.62 7.74 0.08
C LEU A 14 -9.36 7.49 1.40
N HIS A 15 -10.68 7.67 1.39
CA HIS A 15 -11.51 7.40 2.57
C HIS A 15 -11.58 5.93 2.98
N ARG A 16 -11.50 4.99 2.02
CA ARG A 16 -11.41 3.56 2.30
C ARG A 16 -10.01 3.20 2.79
N THR A 17 -8.99 3.65 2.05
CA THR A 17 -7.58 3.39 2.37
C THR A 17 -7.23 3.89 3.76
N ARG A 18 -7.71 5.07 4.20
CA ARG A 18 -7.47 5.54 5.57
C ARG A 18 -8.13 4.67 6.64
N MET A 19 -9.28 4.04 6.36
CA MET A 19 -9.93 3.12 7.30
C MET A 19 -9.15 1.81 7.44
N ASP A 20 -8.57 1.34 6.34
CA ASP A 20 -7.78 0.11 6.32
C ASP A 20 -6.38 0.33 6.89
N VAL A 21 -5.75 1.47 6.60
CA VAL A 21 -4.39 1.83 7.04
C VAL A 21 -4.35 2.22 8.51
N PHE A 22 -5.35 2.95 9.02
CA PHE A 22 -5.36 3.44 10.41
C PHE A 22 -6.38 2.68 11.27
N ARG A 23 -6.54 1.37 11.03
CA ARG A 23 -7.54 0.56 11.72
C ARG A 23 -7.38 0.67 13.24
N GLU A 24 -8.50 0.89 13.92
CA GLU A 24 -8.60 1.03 15.39
C GLU A 24 -7.85 2.23 16.01
N ASP A 25 -7.12 3.04 15.22
CA ASP A 25 -6.52 4.29 15.67
C ASP A 25 -7.49 5.45 15.44
N VAL A 26 -8.38 5.68 16.42
CA VAL A 26 -9.42 6.73 16.33
C VAL A 26 -8.81 8.12 16.11
N ARG A 27 -7.63 8.41 16.67
CA ARG A 27 -6.96 9.70 16.52
C ARG A 27 -6.47 9.88 15.09
N ALA A 28 -5.74 8.91 14.55
CA ALA A 28 -5.27 8.96 13.17
C ALA A 28 -6.41 8.94 12.15
N LEU A 29 -7.46 8.12 12.38
CA LEU A 29 -8.65 8.08 11.53
C LEU A 29 -9.36 9.43 11.46
N THR A 30 -9.47 10.12 12.60
CA THR A 30 -10.12 11.44 12.68
C THR A 30 -9.27 12.51 12.02
N ALA A 31 -7.97 12.55 12.32
CA ALA A 31 -7.03 13.50 11.71
C ALA A 31 -6.99 13.36 10.18
N ALA A 32 -6.85 12.13 9.68
CA ALA A 32 -6.86 11.83 8.25
C ALA A 32 -8.21 12.22 7.61
N ARG A 33 -9.34 12.00 8.31
CA ARG A 33 -10.66 12.44 7.83
C ARG A 33 -10.78 13.94 7.68
N LEU A 34 -10.31 14.69 8.66
CA LEU A 34 -10.35 16.14 8.63
C LEU A 34 -9.47 16.65 7.48
N LYS A 35 -8.24 16.13 7.35
CA LYS A 35 -7.30 16.58 6.33
C LYS A 35 -7.78 16.30 4.90
N ILE A 36 -8.30 15.10 4.63
CA ILE A 36 -8.87 14.77 3.32
C ILE A 36 -10.03 15.73 2.98
N ASN A 37 -10.95 15.96 3.93
CA ASN A 37 -12.08 16.85 3.68
C ASN A 37 -11.66 18.31 3.49
N GLU A 38 -10.68 18.78 4.26
CA GLU A 38 -10.13 20.13 4.16
C GLU A 38 -9.54 20.38 2.76
N GLU A 39 -8.64 19.51 2.29
CA GLU A 39 -7.99 19.70 0.99
C GLU A 39 -8.97 19.64 -0.17
N PHE A 40 -9.95 18.71 -0.14
CA PHE A 40 -10.97 18.65 -1.19
C PHE A 40 -11.94 19.84 -1.15
N ARG A 41 -12.21 20.42 0.03
CA ARG A 41 -13.03 21.65 0.16
C ARG A 41 -12.29 22.88 -0.34
N LYS A 42 -10.99 23.00 0.00
CA LYS A 42 -10.14 24.11 -0.44
C LYS A 42 -10.12 24.25 -1.96
N ASN A 43 -10.13 23.12 -2.68
CA ASN A 43 -10.03 23.08 -4.13
C ASN A 43 -11.38 22.85 -4.84
N ARG A 44 -12.51 23.01 -4.14
CA ARG A 44 -13.86 22.75 -4.68
C ARG A 44 -14.22 23.60 -5.89
N ASN A 45 -13.73 24.84 -5.94
CA ASN A 45 -14.08 25.84 -6.95
C ASN A 45 -13.02 25.98 -8.05
N GLU A 46 -12.04 25.07 -8.10
CA GLU A 46 -11.06 25.04 -9.20
C GLU A 46 -11.79 24.78 -10.53
N THR A 47 -11.45 25.57 -11.54
CA THR A 47 -12.10 25.56 -12.87
C THR A 47 -11.11 25.15 -13.97
N SER A 48 -9.81 25.21 -13.69
CA SER A 48 -8.76 24.76 -14.61
C SER A 48 -8.76 23.23 -14.71
N GLU A 49 -9.13 22.70 -15.89
CA GLU A 49 -9.12 21.25 -16.14
C GLU A 49 -7.72 20.64 -15.99
N GLY A 50 -6.65 21.37 -16.34
CA GLY A 50 -5.27 20.92 -16.16
C GLY A 50 -4.93 20.71 -14.69
N ASN A 51 -5.28 21.69 -13.84
CA ASN A 51 -5.06 21.60 -12.39
C ASN A 51 -5.89 20.46 -11.80
N ILE A 52 -7.16 20.32 -12.19
CA ILE A 52 -8.01 19.22 -11.70
C ILE A 52 -7.39 17.85 -12.00
N ILE A 53 -6.83 17.66 -13.20
CA ILE A 53 -6.17 16.40 -13.57
C ILE A 53 -4.94 16.15 -12.71
N GLU A 54 -4.11 17.17 -12.48
CA GLU A 54 -2.92 17.07 -11.64
C GLU A 54 -3.27 16.74 -10.19
N MET A 55 -4.29 17.40 -9.63
CA MET A 55 -4.79 17.13 -8.29
C MET A 55 -5.35 15.72 -8.14
N ILE A 56 -6.05 15.20 -9.16
CA ILE A 56 -6.52 13.80 -9.18
C ILE A 56 -5.32 12.83 -9.15
N LYS A 57 -4.28 13.10 -9.96
CA LYS A 57 -3.07 12.26 -9.99
C LYS A 57 -2.34 12.28 -8.65
N MET A 58 -2.20 13.46 -8.05
CA MET A 58 -1.61 13.61 -6.72
C MET A 58 -2.40 12.83 -5.67
N ALA A 59 -3.72 12.99 -5.64
CA ALA A 59 -4.56 12.30 -4.67
C ALA A 59 -4.55 10.76 -4.86
N ALA A 60 -4.46 10.28 -6.10
CA ALA A 60 -4.28 8.86 -6.39
C ALA A 60 -2.90 8.34 -5.94
N GLY A 61 -1.83 9.11 -6.15
CA GLY A 61 -0.50 8.76 -5.66
C GLY A 61 -0.42 8.71 -4.13
N VAL A 62 -1.09 9.64 -3.43
CA VAL A 62 -1.20 9.61 -1.96
C VAL A 62 -1.98 8.38 -1.48
N GLU A 63 -3.04 7.99 -2.19
CA GLU A 63 -3.79 6.77 -1.88
C GLU A 63 -2.90 5.53 -2.01
N GLU A 64 -2.14 5.42 -3.09
CA GLU A 64 -1.21 4.31 -3.31
C GLU A 64 -0.10 4.26 -2.25
N PHE A 65 0.50 5.41 -1.93
CA PHE A 65 1.51 5.55 -0.89
C PHE A 65 1.00 5.07 0.48
N LEU A 66 -0.21 5.50 0.89
CA LEU A 66 -0.80 5.04 2.14
C LEU A 66 -1.02 3.52 2.13
N ARG A 67 -1.42 2.96 0.99
CA ARG A 67 -1.72 1.54 0.81
C ARG A 67 -0.47 0.67 0.74
N GLN A 68 0.66 1.17 0.26
CA GLN A 68 1.89 0.40 0.06
C GLN A 68 2.93 0.63 1.16
N ASP A 69 3.14 1.88 1.56
CA ASP A 69 4.34 2.27 2.31
C ASP A 69 4.07 2.50 3.81
N VAL A 70 2.80 2.56 4.23
CA VAL A 70 2.44 2.82 5.64
C VAL A 70 1.99 1.56 6.36
N VAL A 71 2.68 1.19 7.44
CA VAL A 71 2.34 0.07 8.34
C VAL A 71 2.09 0.60 9.75
N GLN A 72 1.06 0.08 10.43
CA GLN A 72 0.78 0.45 11.82
C GLN A 72 1.68 -0.30 12.79
N ALA A 73 2.15 0.43 13.80
CA ALA A 73 2.91 -0.08 14.92
C ALA A 73 2.18 0.28 16.22
N GLU A 74 1.97 -0.70 17.09
CA GLU A 74 1.33 -0.52 18.41
C GLU A 74 2.35 -0.90 19.49
N HIS A 75 2.60 0.01 20.44
CA HIS A 75 3.36 -0.34 21.64
C HIS A 75 2.50 -1.21 22.55
N VAL A 76 2.94 -2.45 22.79
CA VAL A 76 2.22 -3.43 23.62
C VAL A 76 2.89 -3.63 24.99
N ALA A 77 4.21 -3.41 25.06
CA ALA A 77 4.98 -3.39 26.29
C ALA A 77 6.20 -2.45 26.13
N GLU A 78 6.97 -2.27 27.20
CA GLU A 78 8.13 -1.36 27.26
C GLU A 78 9.12 -1.60 26.10
N ASP A 79 9.48 -2.86 25.85
CA ASP A 79 10.40 -3.25 24.76
C ASP A 79 9.70 -4.03 23.63
N LYS A 80 8.37 -3.88 23.47
CA LYS A 80 7.62 -4.67 22.49
C LYS A 80 6.64 -3.84 21.67
N ILE A 81 6.88 -3.84 20.37
CA ILE A 81 6.01 -3.23 19.37
C ILE A 81 5.37 -4.35 18.54
N ARG A 82 4.04 -4.26 18.36
CA ARG A 82 3.28 -5.11 17.44
C ARG A 82 3.08 -4.35 16.14
N LEU A 83 3.63 -4.89 15.06
CA LEU A 83 3.34 -4.41 13.71
C LEU A 83 2.04 -5.05 13.21
N ARG A 84 1.23 -4.27 12.48
CA ARG A 84 0.02 -4.74 11.81
C ARG A 84 0.15 -4.53 10.29
N PRO A 85 0.96 -5.35 9.60
CA PRO A 85 1.07 -5.29 8.14
C PRO A 85 -0.21 -5.78 7.47
N ARG A 86 -0.55 -5.21 6.31
CA ARG A 86 -1.69 -5.65 5.49
C ARG A 86 -1.31 -6.91 4.72
N ALA A 87 -2.26 -7.83 4.54
CA ALA A 87 -2.04 -9.08 3.81
C ALA A 87 -1.53 -8.85 2.38
N SER A 88 -1.98 -7.78 1.72
CA SER A 88 -1.51 -7.40 0.37
C SER A 88 -0.03 -7.02 0.29
N LEU A 89 0.62 -6.75 1.42
CA LEU A 89 2.05 -6.42 1.51
C LEU A 89 2.91 -7.65 1.85
N LEU A 90 2.29 -8.75 2.27
CA LEU A 90 3.01 -9.96 2.64
C LEU A 90 3.39 -10.71 1.36
N LEU A 91 4.66 -11.09 1.28
CA LEU A 91 5.18 -11.92 0.20
C LEU A 91 5.06 -13.40 0.58
N GLU A 92 4.97 -14.26 -0.43
CA GLU A 92 5.10 -15.70 -0.20
C GLU A 92 6.51 -16.00 0.34
N ASN A 93 6.56 -16.74 1.44
CA ASN A 93 7.84 -17.14 2.02
C ASN A 93 8.55 -18.08 1.04
N VAL A 94 9.72 -17.64 0.57
CA VAL A 94 10.65 -18.48 -0.19
C VAL A 94 11.80 -18.81 0.74
N PRO A 95 12.22 -20.09 0.86
CA PRO A 95 13.40 -20.46 1.64
C PRO A 95 14.60 -19.61 1.24
N TYR A 96 15.30 -19.09 2.25
CA TYR A 96 16.55 -18.38 2.02
C TYR A 96 17.57 -19.32 1.37
N CYS A 97 18.30 -18.82 0.39
CA CYS A 97 19.30 -19.58 -0.36
C CYS A 97 20.57 -18.74 -0.46
N ASP A 98 21.67 -19.24 0.11
CA ASP A 98 22.98 -18.58 0.08
C ASP A 98 23.56 -18.47 -1.34
N THR A 99 23.18 -19.40 -2.22
CA THR A 99 23.61 -19.36 -3.61
C THR A 99 22.71 -18.44 -4.43
N PRO A 100 23.26 -17.44 -5.16
CA PRO A 100 22.46 -16.57 -6.00
C PRO A 100 21.72 -17.39 -7.06
N ARG A 101 20.41 -17.25 -7.12
CA ARG A 101 19.57 -17.86 -8.17
C ARG A 101 20.10 -17.40 -9.53
N ARG A 102 20.57 -18.33 -10.36
CA ARG A 102 20.83 -18.04 -11.77
C ARG A 102 19.51 -17.55 -12.38
N GLN A 103 19.49 -16.32 -12.90
CA GLN A 103 18.31 -15.84 -13.63
C GLN A 103 18.07 -16.81 -14.79
N PRO A 104 16.87 -17.41 -14.90
CA PRO A 104 16.58 -18.25 -16.05
C PRO A 104 16.60 -17.34 -17.27
N SER A 105 17.55 -17.58 -18.18
CA SER A 105 17.50 -17.02 -19.52
C SER A 105 16.14 -17.38 -20.10
N SER A 106 15.49 -16.39 -20.71
CA SER A 106 14.22 -16.55 -21.40
C SER A 106 14.28 -17.76 -22.33
N ASN A 107 13.61 -18.84 -21.94
CA ASN A 107 12.80 -19.76 -22.74
C ASN A 107 12.76 -21.15 -22.07
N GLY A 108 11.65 -21.43 -21.37
CA GLY A 108 11.12 -22.79 -21.24
C GLY A 108 11.74 -23.74 -20.20
N ALA A 109 12.52 -23.28 -19.22
CA ALA A 109 12.98 -24.18 -18.15
C ALA A 109 11.83 -24.52 -17.18
N PRO A 110 11.63 -25.79 -16.79
CA PRO A 110 10.58 -26.17 -15.85
C PRO A 110 10.87 -25.50 -14.50
N LYS A 111 9.84 -24.89 -13.91
CA LYS A 111 9.90 -24.38 -12.55
C LYS A 111 10.28 -25.56 -11.66
N GLN A 112 11.51 -25.61 -11.15
CA GLN A 112 11.87 -26.58 -10.13
C GLN A 112 10.98 -26.31 -8.92
N SER A 113 9.95 -27.15 -8.76
CA SER A 113 9.19 -27.23 -7.53
C SER A 113 10.13 -27.78 -6.47
N CYS A 114 10.23 -27.06 -5.36
CA CYS A 114 10.89 -27.56 -4.15
C CYS A 114 9.98 -28.63 -3.53
N SER A 115 9.87 -29.79 -4.19
CA SER A 115 9.10 -30.92 -3.65
C SER A 115 9.97 -32.11 -3.26
N ASP A 116 11.26 -32.17 -3.61
CA ASP A 116 12.10 -33.32 -3.23
C ASP A 116 13.57 -32.93 -3.01
N ALA A 117 13.83 -32.01 -2.08
CA ALA A 117 15.17 -31.90 -1.51
C ALA A 117 15.04 -32.00 0.00
N THR A 118 15.51 -33.13 0.54
CA THR A 118 15.89 -33.24 1.95
C THR A 118 16.64 -31.97 2.33
N ILE A 119 16.29 -31.38 3.47
CA ILE A 119 16.93 -30.18 4.02
C ILE A 119 18.38 -30.54 4.35
N THR A 120 19.22 -30.64 3.33
CA THR A 120 20.66 -30.76 3.49
C THR A 120 21.15 -29.32 3.56
N ARG A 121 21.58 -28.97 4.77
CA ARG A 121 22.31 -27.75 5.07
C ARG A 121 23.40 -27.59 4.00
N CYS A 122 23.36 -26.50 3.24
CA CYS A 122 24.39 -26.22 2.25
C CYS A 122 25.74 -26.09 2.97
N GLU A 123 26.70 -26.94 2.63
CA GLU A 123 28.13 -26.75 2.94
C GLU A 123 28.74 -25.72 2.00
#